data_AF-A0A933PTU4-F1
#
_entry.id   AF-A0A933PTU4-F1
#
_cell.length_a   1.000
_cell.length_b   1.000
_cell.length_c   1.000
_cell.angle_alpha   90.00
_cell.angle_beta   90.00
_cell.angle_gamma   90.00
#
_symmetry.space_group_name_H-M   'P 1'
#
loop_
_entity.id
_entity.type
_entity.pdbx_description
1 polymer ?
#
loop_
_entity_poly.entity_id
_entity_poly.type
_entity_poly.pdbx_seq_one_letter_code
_entity_poly.pdbx_strand_id
1 'polypeptide(L)'
;MEDKIKRTLSFYFSLALFFLLLPIVLAYSLGYKIDYHALRAYKTGIMYLKSQPPGASVYINGKERKELTPARIEELKPGTYRVDVKRDGFFPWQKELVVRQN
;
A
#
# COMPACT_ATOMS: atom_id res chain seq x y z
N MET A 1 43.45 -23.75 -21.46
CA MET A 1 43.42 -22.43 -20.77
C MET A 1 42.00 -21.87 -20.69
N GLU A 2 41.14 -22.15 -21.68
CA GLU A 2 39.71 -21.79 -21.73
C GLU A 2 38.86 -22.28 -20.53
N ASP A 3 39.07 -23.50 -20.03
CA ASP A 3 38.20 -24.06 -18.98
C ASP A 3 38.34 -23.36 -17.62
N LYS A 4 39.53 -22.81 -17.32
CA LYS A 4 39.74 -22.03 -16.09
C LYS A 4 39.02 -20.69 -16.12
N ILE A 5 38.93 -20.06 -17.30
CA ILE A 5 38.27 -18.75 -17.47
C ILE A 5 36.75 -18.93 -17.39
N LYS A 6 36.19 -19.97 -18.02
CA LYS A 6 34.74 -20.25 -17.96
C LYS A 6 34.26 -20.51 -16.53
N ARG A 7 35.02 -21.26 -15.71
CA ARG A 7 34.67 -21.51 -14.30
C ARG A 7 34.73 -20.25 -13.44
N THR A 8 35.75 -19.41 -13.61
CA THR A 8 35.90 -18.16 -12.87
C THR A 8 34.87 -17.12 -13.31
N LEU A 9 34.53 -17.05 -14.60
CA LEU A 9 33.51 -16.14 -15.15
C LEU A 9 32.11 -16.48 -14.60
N SER A 10 31.74 -17.76 -14.53
CA SER A 10 30.47 -18.19 -13.93
C SER A 10 30.38 -17.82 -12.45
N PHE A 11 31.50 -17.89 -11.72
CA PHE A 11 31.55 -17.47 -10.31
C PHE A 11 31.33 -15.97 -10.15
N TYR A 12 32.00 -15.13 -10.94
CA TYR A 12 31.82 -13.68 -10.88
C TYR A 12 30.45 -13.24 -11.40
N PHE A 13 29.89 -13.93 -12.39
CA PHE A 13 28.54 -13.66 -12.88
C PHE A 13 27.49 -13.93 -11.82
N SER A 14 27.59 -15.08 -11.12
CA SER A 14 26.71 -15.40 -9.99
C SER A 14 26.89 -14.42 -8.82
N LEU A 15 28.14 -14.04 -8.52
CA LEU A 15 28.43 -13.08 -7.46
C LEU A 15 27.89 -11.68 -7.79
N ALA A 16 28.06 -11.21 -9.02
CA ALA A 16 27.51 -9.93 -9.48
C ALA A 16 25.97 -9.95 -9.48
N LEU A 17 25.35 -11.06 -9.90
CA LEU A 17 23.90 -11.23 -9.85
C LEU A 17 23.38 -11.18 -8.41
N PHE A 18 24.10 -11.77 -7.46
CA PHE A 18 23.75 -11.72 -6.05
C PHE A 18 23.84 -10.30 -5.47
N PHE A 19 24.90 -9.56 -5.79
CA PHE A 19 25.04 -8.15 -5.39
C PHE A 19 24.02 -7.22 -6.05
N LEU A 20 23.51 -7.56 -7.23
CA LEU A 20 22.41 -6.83 -7.88
C LEU A 20 21.05 -7.16 -7.27
N LEU A 21 20.78 -8.43 -6.94
CA LEU A 21 19.49 -8.87 -6.41
C LEU A 21 19.27 -8.48 -4.93
N LEU A 22 20.32 -8.52 -4.10
CA LEU A 22 20.23 -8.19 -2.68
C LEU A 22 19.62 -6.81 -2.38
N PRO A 23 20.10 -5.69 -2.95
CA PRO A 23 19.52 -4.38 -2.67
C PRO A 23 18.07 -4.28 -3.13
N ILE A 24 17.68 -4.99 -4.20
CA ILE A 24 16.28 -5.04 -4.68
C ILE A 24 15.40 -5.78 -3.67
N VAL A 25 15.85 -6.94 -3.18
CA VAL A 25 15.12 -7.73 -2.16
C VAL A 25 15.04 -6.96 -0.83
N LEU A 26 16.12 -6.30 -0.42
CA LEU A 26 16.13 -5.47 0.78
C LEU A 26 15.19 -4.28 0.65
N ALA A 27 15.20 -3.57 -0.49
CA ALA A 27 14.26 -2.49 -0.76
C ALA A 27 12.80 -2.99 -0.68
N TYR A 28 12.49 -4.14 -1.30
CA TYR A 28 11.18 -4.76 -1.21
C TYR A 28 10.80 -5.14 0.24
N SER A 29 11.72 -5.77 0.98
CA SER A 29 11.51 -6.17 2.38
C SER A 29 11.37 -4.99 3.34
N LEU A 30 12.00 -3.85 3.03
CA LEU A 30 11.88 -2.59 3.77
C LEU A 30 10.59 -1.81 3.40
N GLY A 31 9.77 -2.34 2.50
CA GLY A 31 8.52 -1.71 2.08
C GLY A 31 8.72 -0.53 1.13
N TYR A 32 9.89 -0.39 0.50
CA TYR A 32 10.08 0.56 -0.59
C TYR A 32 9.30 0.06 -1.82
N LYS A 33 8.04 0.48 -1.93
CA LYS A 33 7.25 0.35 -3.15
C LYS A 33 7.86 1.33 -4.17
N ILE A 34 8.54 0.81 -5.20
CA ILE A 34 9.09 1.63 -6.30
C ILE A 34 7.91 2.15 -7.12
N ASP A 35 7.37 3.30 -6.71
CA ASP A 35 6.28 3.98 -7.39
C ASP A 35 6.88 4.88 -8.49
N TYR A 36 7.02 4.33 -9.70
CA TYR A 36 7.65 4.99 -10.86
C TYR A 36 6.91 6.24 -11.38
N HIS A 37 5.75 6.58 -10.79
CA HIS A 37 4.82 7.55 -11.35
C HIS A 37 4.88 8.97 -10.78
N ALA A 38 5.62 9.25 -9.70
CA ALA A 38 5.51 10.58 -9.08
C ALA A 38 6.79 11.22 -8.53
N LEU A 39 7.90 10.51 -8.30
CA LEU A 39 9.13 11.12 -7.72
C LEU A 39 8.85 12.03 -6.49
N ARG A 40 7.76 11.74 -5.77
CA ARG A 40 7.30 12.46 -4.58
C ARG A 40 7.02 11.44 -3.51
N ALA A 41 7.83 11.47 -2.45
CA ALA A 41 7.56 10.70 -1.24
C ALA A 41 6.28 11.24 -0.59
N TYR A 42 5.16 10.53 -0.74
CA TYR A 42 3.94 10.81 0.00
C TYR A 42 3.83 9.81 1.16
N LYS A 43 3.71 10.31 2.38
CA LYS A 43 3.40 9.48 3.55
C LYS A 43 1.92 9.11 3.47
N THR A 44 1.62 7.82 3.42
CA THR A 44 0.24 7.33 3.42
C THR A 44 -0.41 7.57 4.78
N GLY A 45 -1.71 7.86 4.79
CA GLY A 45 -2.52 7.96 5.99
C GLY A 45 -3.28 6.67 6.31
N ILE A 46 -3.79 6.59 7.53
CA ILE A 46 -4.69 5.53 7.99
C ILE A 46 -6.02 6.17 8.35
N MET A 47 -7.13 5.57 7.90
CA MET A 47 -8.48 5.96 8.26
C MET A 47 -9.13 4.85 9.08
N TYR A 48 -9.51 5.17 10.32
CA TYR A 48 -10.24 4.25 11.19
C TYR A 48 -11.70 4.66 11.27
N LEU A 49 -12.59 3.76 10.86
CA LEU A 49 -14.03 3.97 10.82
C LEU A 49 -14.69 3.09 11.86
N LYS A 50 -15.45 3.70 12.77
CA LYS A 50 -16.23 3.00 13.79
C LYS A 50 -17.65 3.52 13.77
N SER A 51 -18.64 2.62 13.78
CA SER A 51 -20.04 2.97 13.91
C SER A 51 -20.68 2.24 15.09
N GLN A 52 -21.77 2.81 15.59
CA GLN A 52 -22.68 2.16 16.52
C GLN A 52 -24.09 2.23 15.91
N PRO A 53 -24.74 1.09 15.61
CA PRO A 53 -24.25 -0.29 15.78
C PRO A 53 -23.09 -0.67 14.82
N PRO A 54 -22.29 -1.69 15.16
CA PRO A 54 -21.25 -2.23 14.28
C PRO A 54 -21.85 -3.03 13.11
N GLY A 55 -21.09 -3.20 12.03
CA GLY A 55 -21.52 -3.92 10.82
C GLY A 55 -22.21 -3.02 9.80
N ALA A 56 -21.77 -1.76 9.66
CA ALA A 56 -22.23 -0.87 8.61
C ALA A 56 -21.32 -0.97 7.38
N SER A 57 -21.91 -0.92 6.19
CA SER A 57 -21.19 -0.89 4.91
C SER A 57 -20.49 0.45 4.75
N VAL A 58 -19.22 0.38 4.34
CA VAL A 58 -18.37 1.55 4.13
C VAL A 58 -18.16 1.76 2.63
N TYR A 59 -18.38 2.98 2.16
CA TYR A 59 -18.07 3.41 0.81
C TYR A 59 -17.04 4.53 0.87
N ILE A 60 -16.01 4.44 0.03
CA ILE A 60 -15.01 5.50 -0.15
C ILE A 60 -15.03 5.94 -1.60
N ASN A 61 -15.29 7.23 -1.83
CA ASN A 61 -15.44 7.84 -3.16
C ASN A 61 -16.46 7.06 -4.01
N GLY A 62 -17.57 6.63 -3.39
CA GLY A 62 -18.62 5.83 -4.04
C GLY A 62 -18.28 4.36 -4.27
N LYS A 63 -17.06 3.89 -3.94
CA LYS A 63 -16.69 2.47 -4.04
C LYS A 63 -16.94 1.76 -2.72
N GLU A 64 -17.73 0.71 -2.76
CA GLU A 64 -17.96 -0.17 -1.62
C GLU A 64 -16.66 -0.87 -1.21
N ARG A 65 -16.42 -0.88 0.09
CA ARG A 65 -15.32 -1.62 0.71
C ARG A 65 -15.86 -2.96 1.18
N LYS A 66 -15.01 -3.99 1.12
CA LYS A 66 -15.33 -5.32 1.66
C LYS A 66 -15.44 -5.31 3.19
N GLU A 67 -14.87 -4.30 3.83
CA GLU A 67 -14.76 -4.18 5.27
C GLU A 67 -16.01 -3.49 5.83
N LEU A 68 -16.65 -4.09 6.83
CA LEU A 68 -17.72 -3.47 7.61
C LEU A 68 -17.14 -2.74 8.82
N THR A 69 -17.87 -1.78 9.37
CA THR A 69 -17.43 -1.08 10.60
C THR A 69 -17.39 -2.02 11.82
N PRO A 70 -16.38 -1.94 12.69
CA PRO A 70 -15.22 -1.07 12.59
C PRO A 70 -14.22 -1.53 11.50
N ALA A 71 -13.83 -0.61 10.62
CA ALA A 71 -12.92 -0.86 9.50
C ALA A 71 -11.66 0.00 9.61
N ARG A 72 -10.51 -0.57 9.23
CA ARG A 72 -9.20 0.09 9.26
C ARG A 72 -8.62 0.11 7.86
N ILE A 73 -8.63 1.28 7.25
CA ILE A 73 -8.21 1.46 5.87
C ILE A 73 -6.82 2.09 5.87
N GLU A 74 -5.85 1.27 5.52
CA GLU A 74 -4.44 1.65 5.46
C GLU A 74 -4.04 2.08 4.05
N GLU A 75 -2.83 2.63 3.94
CA GLU A 75 -2.21 3.02 2.66
C GLU A 75 -2.99 4.06 1.84
N LEU A 76 -3.76 4.93 2.50
CA LEU A 76 -4.48 5.99 1.80
C LEU A 76 -3.50 7.08 1.35
N LYS A 77 -3.54 7.40 0.06
CA LYS A 77 -2.77 8.53 -0.49
C LYS A 77 -3.31 9.84 0.12
N PRO A 78 -2.47 10.84 0.40
CA PRO A 78 -2.96 12.15 0.82
C PRO A 78 -3.96 12.71 -0.18
N GLY A 79 -5.11 13.18 0.31
CA GLY A 79 -6.21 13.64 -0.53
C GLY A 79 -7.54 13.72 0.22
N THR A 80 -8.55 14.23 -0.47
CA THR A 80 -9.93 14.28 0.05
C THR A 80 -10.67 13.01 -0.35
N TYR A 81 -11.26 12.35 0.64
CA TYR A 81 -12.07 11.17 0.45
C TYR A 81 -13.49 11.43 0.95
N ARG A 82 -14.48 11.16 0.10
CA ARG A 82 -15.88 11.09 0.49
C ARG A 82 -16.13 9.73 1.12
N VAL A 83 -16.49 9.72 2.40
CA VAL A 83 -16.81 8.50 3.12
C VAL A 83 -18.31 8.46 3.34
N ASP A 84 -18.94 7.39 2.88
CA ASP A 84 -20.34 7.11 3.13
C ASP A 84 -20.44 5.83 3.97
N VAL A 85 -21.19 5.87 5.06
CA VAL A 85 -21.45 4.72 5.93
C VAL A 85 -22.94 4.46 5.91
N LYS A 86 -23.33 3.25 5.52
CA LYS A 86 -24.73 2.85 5.37
C LYS A 86 -25.01 1.56 6.13
N ARG A 87 -26.20 1.48 6.71
CA ARG A 87 -26.71 0.27 7.34
C ARG A 87 -28.22 0.22 7.16
N ASP A 88 -28.75 -0.96 6.89
CA ASP A 88 -30.19 -1.15 6.76
C ASP A 88 -30.93 -0.75 8.03
N GLY A 89 -31.98 0.06 7.87
CA GLY A 89 -32.78 0.61 8.97
C GLY A 89 -32.16 1.81 9.69
N PHE A 90 -31.02 2.35 9.22
CA PHE A 90 -30.38 3.54 9.79
C PHE A 90 -30.22 4.64 8.74
N PHE A 91 -30.18 5.90 9.20
CA PHE A 91 -29.87 7.02 8.32
C PHE A 91 -28.43 6.92 7.77
N PRO A 92 -28.23 7.15 6.47
CA PRO A 92 -26.90 7.14 5.88
C PRO A 92 -26.08 8.30 6.45
N TRP A 93 -24.83 8.03 6.82
CA TRP A 93 -23.89 9.06 7.25
C TRP A 93 -22.88 9.31 6.13
N GLN A 94 -22.66 10.58 5.80
CA GLN A 94 -21.69 10.98 4.79
C GLN A 94 -20.82 12.11 5.31
N LYS A 95 -19.51 11.99 5.07
CA LYS A 95 -18.56 13.06 5.38
C LYS A 95 -17.37 13.06 4.43
N GLU A 96 -16.93 14.25 4.06
CA GLU A 96 -15.64 14.42 3.38
C GLU A 96 -14.52 14.52 4.41
N LEU A 97 -13.55 13.63 4.30
CA LEU A 97 -12.38 13.56 5.18
C LEU A 97 -11.12 13.84 4.36
N VAL A 98 -10.32 14.79 4.86
CA VAL A 98 -9.02 15.10 4.27
C VAL A 98 -7.96 14.26 4.96
N VAL A 99 -7.35 13.36 4.20
CA VAL A 99 -6.18 12.60 4.63
C VAL A 99 -4.96 13.46 4.34
N ARG A 100 -4.32 13.96 5.39
CA ARG A 100 -3.08 14.76 5.28
C ARG A 100 -1.86 13.84 5.31
N GLN A 101 -0.83 14.23 4.57
CA GLN A 101 0.50 13.63 4.71
C GLN A 101 1.01 13.94 6.13
N ASN A 102 1.36 12.91 6.89
CA ASN A 102 2.00 13.06 8.20
C ASN A 102 3.52 13.12 8.08
#